data_AF-A0A5P6VWA1-F1
#
_entry.id   AF-A0A5P6VWA1-F1
#
_cell.length_a   1.000
_cell.length_b   1.000
_cell.length_c   1.000
_cell.angle_alpha   90.00
_cell.angle_beta   90.00
_cell.angle_gamma   90.00
#
_symmetry.space_group_name_H-M   'P 1'
#
loop_
_entity.id
_entity.type
_entity.pdbx_description
1 polymer ?
#
loop_
_entity_poly.entity_id
_entity_poly.type
_entity_poly.pdbx_seq_one_letter_code
_entity_poly.pdbx_strand_id
1 'polypeptide(L)' 'MIIPIYAQVFKDFAKHCVVNTAEACSILECTRQNLSHLIKTDVLHPLKEGWRENVFLKGEITGGDMLQ' A
#
# COMPACT_ATOMS: atom_id res chain seq x y z
N MET A 1 -26.03 -9.82 13.95
CA MET A 1 -26.05 -8.69 12.99
C MET A 1 -25.25 -9.13 11.78
N ILE A 2 -25.87 -9.29 10.62
CA ILE A 2 -25.16 -9.59 9.36
C ILE A 2 -24.99 -8.26 8.64
N ILE A 3 -23.75 -7.82 8.45
CA ILE A 3 -23.44 -6.66 7.61
C ILE A 3 -23.34 -7.21 6.18
N PRO A 4 -24.26 -6.87 5.26
CA PRO A 4 -24.16 -7.36 3.89
C PRO A 4 -22.95 -6.71 3.21
N ILE A 5 -21.94 -7.51 2.91
CA ILE A 5 -20.76 -7.06 2.16
C ILE A 5 -21.02 -7.32 0.67
N TYR A 6 -21.24 -6.23 -0.06
CA TYR A 6 -21.41 -6.26 -1.51
C TYR A 6 -20.05 -6.16 -2.22
N ALA A 7 -19.97 -6.69 -3.45
CA ALA A 7 -18.78 -6.54 -4.30
C ALA A 7 -18.31 -5.08 -4.43
N GLN A 8 -19.24 -4.12 -4.36
CA GLN A 8 -18.94 -2.69 -4.40
C GLN A 8 -18.04 -2.25 -3.24
N VAL A 9 -18.24 -2.81 -2.04
CA VAL A 9 -17.41 -2.48 -0.86
C VAL A 9 -15.94 -2.84 -1.11
N PHE A 10 -15.68 -3.99 -1.74
CA PHE A 10 -14.32 -4.40 -2.09
C PHE A 10 -13.72 -3.52 -3.19
N LYS A 11 -14.54 -3.11 -4.17
CA LYS A 11 -14.09 -2.18 -5.23
C LYS A 11 -13.73 -0.82 -4.65
N ASP A 12 -14.56 -0.29 -3.75
CA ASP A 12 -14.33 0.99 -3.10
C ASP A 12 -13.11 0.92 -2.18
N PHE A 13 -12.95 -0.18 -1.43
CA PHE A 13 -11.74 -0.43 -0.66
C PHE A 13 -10.50 -0.45 -1.54
N ALA A 14 -10.48 -1.24 -2.61
CA ALA A 14 -9.34 -1.30 -3.52
C ALA A 14 -9.04 0.08 -4.14
N LYS A 15 -10.07 0.85 -4.48
CA LYS A 15 -9.92 2.19 -5.07
C LYS A 15 -9.35 3.22 -4.09
N HIS A 16 -9.69 3.13 -2.81
CA HIS A 16 -9.38 4.18 -1.83
C HIS A 16 -8.23 3.83 -0.87
N CYS A 17 -7.99 2.55 -0.65
CA CYS A 17 -7.07 2.03 0.35
C CYS A 17 -5.86 1.31 -0.24
N VAL A 18 -5.80 1.11 -1.56
CA VAL A 18 -4.64 0.54 -2.24
C VAL A 18 -3.99 1.61 -3.10
N VAL A 19 -2.67 1.74 -2.98
CA VAL A 19 -1.87 2.72 -3.72
C VAL A 19 -0.76 2.02 -4.49
N ASN A 20 -0.44 2.52 -5.68
CA ASN A 20 0.68 2.04 -6.47
C ASN A 20 2.01 2.70 -6.03
N THR A 21 3.12 2.25 -6.63
CA THR A 21 4.47 2.81 -6.40
C THR A 21 4.55 4.34 -6.55
N ALA A 22 3.88 4.93 -7.55
CA ALA A 22 3.97 6.37 -7.78
C ALA A 22 3.23 7.17 -6.70
N GLU A 23 2.05 6.69 -6.31
CA GLU A 23 1.26 7.27 -5.22
C GLU A 23 1.98 7.10 -3.87
N ALA A 24 2.56 5.93 -3.60
CA ALA A 24 3.34 5.68 -2.39
C ALA A 24 4.56 6.61 -2.28
N CYS A 25 5.31 6.78 -3.38
CA CYS A 25 6.41 7.75 -3.46
C CYS A 25 5.95 9.18 -3.20
N SER A 26 4.78 9.57 -3.71
CA SER A 26 4.21 10.90 -3.47
C SER A 26 3.79 11.09 -2.01
N ILE A 27 3.27 10.06 -1.33
CA ILE A 27 2.84 10.15 0.08
C ILE A 27 4.05 10.19 1.02
N LEU A 28 5.08 9.38 0.74
CA LEU A 28 6.31 9.32 1.54
C LEU A 28 7.34 10.37 1.17
N GLU A 29 7.06 11.19 0.16
CA GLU A 29 7.99 12.17 -0.41
C GLU A 29 9.38 11.57 -0.73
N CYS A 30 9.38 10.35 -1.26
CA CYS A 30 10.61 9.58 -1.50
C CYS A 30 10.76 9.12 -2.95
N THR A 31 11.99 8.77 -3.33
CA THR A 31 12.27 8.19 -4.64
C THR A 31 11.83 6.72 -4.70
N ARG A 32 11.67 6.19 -5.93
CA ARG A 32 11.42 4.75 -6.13
C ARG A 32 12.54 3.86 -5.61
N GLN A 33 13.78 4.37 -5.58
CA GLN A 33 14.94 3.66 -5.05
C GLN A 33 14.85 3.54 -3.54
N ASN A 34 14.46 4.62 -2.84
CA ASN A 34 14.19 4.59 -1.40
C ASN A 34 13.03 3.65 -1.08
N LEU A 35 11.93 3.72 -1.83
CA LEU A 35 10.80 2.81 -1.66
C LEU A 35 11.21 1.34 -1.86
N SER A 36 12.05 1.06 -2.87
CA SER A 36 12.59 -0.28 -3.09
C SER A 36 13.51 -0.76 -1.96
N HIS A 37 14.22 0.15 -1.31
CA HIS A 37 15.03 -0.16 -0.14
C HIS A 37 14.14 -0.55 1.04
N LEU A 38 13.08 0.22 1.33
CA LEU A 38 12.12 -0.08 2.40
C LEU A 38 11.49 -1.48 2.25
N ILE A 39 11.19 -1.88 1.01
CA ILE A 39 10.68 -3.24 0.73
C ILE A 39 11.75 -4.30 1.01
N LYS A 40 13.00 -4.06 0.58
CA LYS A 40 14.11 -5.00 0.79
C LYS A 40 14.49 -5.14 2.26
N THR A 41 14.27 -4.11 3.06
CA THR A 41 14.53 -4.10 4.51
C THR A 41 13.31 -4.49 5.33
N ASP A 42 12.24 -4.99 4.70
CA ASP A 42 11.02 -5.47 5.36
C ASP A 42 10.27 -4.39 6.16
N VAL A 43 10.44 -3.12 5.77
CA VAL A 43 9.75 -1.97 6.36
C VAL A 43 8.41 -1.71 5.66
N LEU A 44 8.30 -2.06 4.38
CA LEU A 44 7.09 -1.92 3.58
C LEU A 44 6.78 -3.20 2.81
N HIS A 45 5.52 -3.61 2.85
CA HIS A 45 5.07 -4.88 2.31
C HIS A 45 4.14 -4.64 1.11
N PRO A 46 4.55 -5.02 -0.12
CA PRO A 46 3.64 -5.07 -1.24
C PRO A 46 2.51 -6.08 -0.95
N LEU A 47 1.27 -5.73 -1.30
CA LEU A 47 0.11 -6.61 -1.13
C LEU A 47 0.23 -7.94 -1.89
N LYS A 48 1.01 -7.97 -2.98
CA LYS A 48 1.24 -9.17 -3.75
C LYS A 48 2.59 -9.14 -4.45
N GLU A 49 3.43 -10.09 -4.07
CA GLU A 49 4.73 -10.30 -4.70
C GLU A 49 4.58 -10.84 -6.12
N GLY A 50 5.51 -10.48 -7.00
CA GLY A 50 5.58 -10.98 -8.37
C GLY A 50 4.60 -10.33 -9.36
N TRP A 51 3.86 -9.31 -8.95
CA TRP A 51 3.10 -8.47 -9.90
C TRP A 51 4.05 -7.57 -10.69
N ARG A 52 3.62 -7.19 -11.90
CA ARG A 52 4.38 -6.25 -12.75
C ARG A 52 4.66 -4.93 -12.02
N GLU A 53 3.76 -4.56 -11.12
CA GLU A 53 3.83 -3.34 -10.33
C GLU A 53 3.50 -3.66 -8.87
N ASN A 54 4.22 -3.02 -7.96
CA ASN A 54 3.92 -3.11 -6.53
C ASN A 54 2.72 -2.22 -6.19
N VAL A 55 1.85 -2.76 -5.34
CA VAL A 55 0.74 -2.05 -4.73
C VAL A 55 0.76 -2.27 -3.22
N PHE A 56 0.36 -1.26 -2.47
CA PHE A 56 0.51 -1.19 -1.02
C PHE A 56 -0.81 -0.79 -0.38
N LEU A 57 -1.00 -1.16 0.89
CA LEU A 57 -2.08 -0.57 1.68
C LEU A 57 -1.71 0.87 2.01
N LYS A 58 -2.60 1.81 1.66
CA LYS A 58 -2.44 3.21 2.03
C LYS A 58 -2.24 3.39 3.53
N GLY A 59 -2.95 2.59 4.34
CA GLY A 59 -2.83 2.61 5.79
C GLY A 59 -1.41 2.31 6.29
N GLU A 60 -0.69 1.40 5.64
CA GLU A 60 0.71 1.07 5.95
C GLU A 60 1.65 2.21 5.51
N ILE A 61 1.39 2.82 4.35
CA ILE A 61 2.16 3.98 3.87
C ILE A 61 2.01 5.20 4.79
N THR A 62 0.81 5.44 5.33
CA THR A 62 0.51 6.61 6.18
C THR A 62 0.66 6.35 7.68
N GLY A 63 0.66 5.09 8.09
CA GLY A 63 0.76 4.66 9.48
C GLY A 63 2.22 4.62 9.92
N GLY A 64 2.54 5.35 10.98
CA GLY A 64 3.89 5.55 11.51
C GLY A 64 4.57 4.34 12.15
N ASP A 65 4.26 3.11 11.75
CA ASP A 65 4.96 1.91 12.24
C ASP A 65 6.35 1.73 11.58
N MET A 66 6.75 2.62 10.68
CA MET A 66 8.11 2.67 10.09
C MET A 66 9.15 3.39 10.97
N LEU A 67 8.77 3.86 12.17
CA LEU A 67 9.65 4.58 13.12
C LEU A 67 9.43 4.10 14.57
N GLN A 68 9.64 2.81 14.86
CA GLN A 68 9.92 2.34 16.22
C GLN A 68 11.17 1.48 16.25
#